data_AF-A0A3D1BIY8-F1
#
_entry.id   AF-A0A3D1BIY8-F1
#
_cell.length_a   1.000
_cell.length_b   1.000
_cell.length_c   1.000
_cell.angle_alpha   90.00
_cell.angle_beta   90.00
_cell.angle_gamma   90.00
#
_symmetry.space_group_name_H-M   'P 1'
#
loop_
_entity.id
_entity.type
_entity.pdbx_description
1 polymer ?
#
loop_
_entity_poly.entity_id
_entity_poly.type
_entity_poly.pdbx_seq_one_letter_code
_entity_poly.pdbx_strand_id
1 'polypeptide(L)'
;MAKPTKYATPICLGLSIVAVIGILISLFYYSPLIAILFLIPTVAYEIYRTEGASTKTSSIIIAFVLFFELILIIFNIDIDIAEFLGQESRYIAGYEVPLGTLTVIGPTVMAILSVILFIRTRGRYTKWLSVIIFVTSFVIIYELNPESFKELFKYGIQELLDRFAYI
;
A
#
# COMPACT_ATOMS: atom_id res chain seq x y z
N MET A 1 8.95 -15.11 -18.84
CA MET A 1 9.56 -16.44 -18.68
C MET A 1 9.48 -16.71 -17.18
N ALA A 2 8.57 -17.57 -16.73
CA ALA A 2 8.26 -17.67 -15.31
C ALA A 2 9.52 -17.90 -14.46
N LYS A 3 9.83 -16.95 -13.57
CA LYS A 3 10.98 -17.05 -12.65
C LYS A 3 10.90 -18.32 -11.79
N PRO A 4 12.06 -18.91 -11.44
CA PRO A 4 12.11 -20.19 -10.73
C PRO A 4 11.37 -20.11 -9.40
N THR A 5 10.43 -21.03 -9.19
CA THR A 5 9.53 -21.06 -8.03
C THR A 5 10.02 -21.94 -6.89
N LYS A 6 11.16 -22.61 -7.05
CA LYS A 6 11.70 -23.61 -6.10
C LYS A 6 11.81 -23.08 -4.66
N TYR A 7 12.21 -21.81 -4.49
CA TYR A 7 12.33 -21.15 -3.19
C TYR A 7 11.28 -20.06 -2.96
N ALA A 8 10.30 -19.91 -3.85
CA ALA A 8 9.34 -18.81 -3.75
C ALA A 8 8.44 -18.92 -2.50
N THR A 9 7.98 -20.13 -2.16
CA THR A 9 7.17 -20.38 -0.96
C THR A 9 7.90 -20.01 0.34
N PRO A 10 9.09 -20.55 0.64
CA PRO A 10 9.78 -20.20 1.89
C PRO A 10 10.14 -18.71 1.96
N ILE A 11 10.48 -18.06 0.84
CA ILE A 11 10.74 -16.62 0.80
C ILE A 11 9.46 -15.83 1.14
N CYS A 12 8.32 -16.13 0.49
CA CYS A 12 7.06 -15.43 0.78
C CYS A 12 6.61 -15.62 2.22
N LEU A 13 6.82 -16.81 2.79
CA LEU A 13 6.48 -17.10 4.18
C LEU A 13 7.39 -16.31 5.13
N GLY A 14 8.70 -16.29 4.88
CA GLY A 14 9.64 -15.46 5.63
C GLY A 14 9.30 -13.97 5.57
N LEU A 15 8.97 -13.45 4.39
CA LEU A 15 8.55 -12.06 4.20
C LEU A 15 7.22 -11.75 4.91
N SER A 16 6.30 -12.71 4.97
CA SER A 16 5.06 -12.56 5.73
C SER A 16 5.35 -12.43 7.22
N ILE A 17 6.24 -13.27 7.76
CA ILE A 17 6.66 -13.19 9.17
C ILE A 17 7.33 -11.84 9.46
N VAL A 18 8.26 -11.41 8.59
CA VAL A 18 8.93 -10.11 8.72
C VAL A 18 7.90 -8.97 8.70
N ALA A 19 6.97 -8.95 7.74
CA ALA A 19 5.95 -7.92 7.67
C ALA A 19 5.02 -7.92 8.90
N VAL A 20 4.62 -9.09 9.39
CA VAL A 20 3.79 -9.19 10.61
C VAL A 20 4.55 -8.65 11.83
N ILE A 21 5.82 -9.01 12.00
CA ILE A 21 6.66 -8.45 13.09
C ILE A 21 6.75 -6.94 12.96
N GLY A 22 7.01 -6.44 11.75
CA GLY A 22 7.04 -5.00 11.46
C GLY A 22 5.75 -4.30 11.86
N ILE A 23 4.60 -4.83 11.44
CA ILE A 23 3.27 -4.30 11.80
C ILE A 23 3.06 -4.26 13.31
N LEU A 24 3.35 -5.38 14.01
CA LEU A 24 3.12 -5.47 15.45
C LEU A 24 4.00 -4.49 16.23
N ILE A 25 5.28 -4.36 15.86
CA ILE A 25 6.20 -3.40 16.48
C ILE A 25 5.76 -1.97 16.15
N SER A 26 5.41 -1.69 14.89
CA SER A 26 4.90 -0.38 14.46
C SER A 26 3.76 0.08 15.36
N LEU A 27 2.72 -0.75 15.47
CA LEU A 27 1.51 -0.45 16.24
C LEU A 27 1.78 -0.30 17.74
N PHE A 28 2.76 -1.04 18.27
CA PHE A 28 3.14 -0.93 19.68
C PHE A 28 3.86 0.38 19.99
N TYR A 29 4.69 0.87 19.05
CA TYR A 29 5.46 2.11 19.20
C TYR A 29 4.82 3.33 18.53
N TYR A 30 3.64 3.17 17.91
CA TYR A 30 2.94 4.19 17.13
C TYR A 30 3.86 4.87 16.11
N SER A 31 4.68 4.08 15.42
CA SER A 31 5.74 4.59 14.54
C SER A 31 5.65 3.99 13.13
N PRO A 32 5.00 4.68 12.17
CA PRO A 32 4.78 4.16 10.82
C PRO A 32 6.08 3.84 10.06
N LEU A 33 7.18 4.48 10.45
CA LEU A 33 8.51 4.21 9.90
C LEU A 33 8.93 2.75 10.11
N ILE A 34 8.55 2.12 11.21
CA ILE A 34 8.88 0.71 11.49
C ILE A 34 8.16 -0.20 10.50
N ALA A 35 6.86 -0.01 10.28
CA ALA A 35 6.10 -0.76 9.28
C ALA A 35 6.71 -0.61 7.87
N ILE A 36 7.11 0.62 7.50
CA ILE A 36 7.74 0.91 6.20
C ILE A 36 9.07 0.16 6.05
N LEU A 37 9.96 0.21 7.04
CA LEU A 37 11.26 -0.45 6.98
C LEU A 37 11.12 -1.97 6.80
N PHE A 38 10.19 -2.59 7.52
CA PHE A 38 9.94 -4.03 7.42
C PHE A 38 9.20 -4.41 6.12
N LEU A 39 8.56 -3.45 5.44
CA LEU A 39 7.92 -3.67 4.15
C LEU A 39 8.91 -3.67 2.97
N ILE A 40 10.06 -3.00 3.10
CA ILE A 40 11.11 -2.92 2.06
C ILE A 40 11.47 -4.29 1.45
N PRO A 41 11.80 -5.35 2.22
CA PRO A 41 12.18 -6.64 1.63
C PRO A 41 11.03 -7.28 0.83
N THR A 42 9.78 -7.06 1.22
CA THR A 42 8.59 -7.52 0.49
C THR A 42 8.48 -6.83 -0.86
N VAL A 43 8.62 -5.50 -0.90
CA VAL A 43 8.55 -4.73 -2.15
C VAL A 43 9.72 -5.04 -3.07
N ALA A 44 10.93 -5.18 -2.51
CA ALA A 44 12.12 -5.56 -3.28
C ALA A 44 11.93 -6.93 -3.95
N TYR A 45 11.40 -7.91 -3.21
CA TYR A 45 11.12 -9.23 -3.76
C TYR A 45 9.99 -9.20 -4.80
N GLU A 46 8.97 -8.36 -4.60
CA GLU A 46 7.88 -8.15 -5.57
C GLU A 46 8.42 -7.59 -6.91
N ILE A 47 9.25 -6.53 -6.90
CA ILE A 47 9.88 -6.03 -8.13
C ILE A 47 10.67 -7.12 -8.84
N TYR A 48 11.43 -7.91 -8.09
CA TYR A 48 12.21 -9.00 -8.65
C TYR A 48 11.32 -9.98 -9.40
N ARG A 49 10.18 -10.40 -8.84
CA ARG A 49 9.39 -11.52 -9.40
C ARG A 49 8.22 -11.12 -10.30
N THR A 50 7.83 -9.86 -10.31
CA THR A 50 6.73 -9.42 -11.14
C THR A 50 7.12 -9.44 -12.62
N GLU A 51 6.33 -10.18 -13.40
CA GLU A 51 6.45 -10.29 -14.85
C GLU A 51 5.19 -9.72 -15.52
N GLY A 52 5.37 -8.97 -16.61
CA GLY A 52 4.32 -8.24 -17.33
C GLY A 52 4.57 -6.73 -17.34
N ALA A 53 4.30 -6.05 -18.47
CA ALA A 53 4.62 -4.63 -18.60
C ALA A 53 3.87 -3.78 -17.56
N SER A 54 2.54 -3.90 -17.50
CA SER A 54 1.72 -3.13 -16.55
C SER A 54 2.01 -3.48 -15.09
N THR A 55 2.13 -4.76 -14.75
CA THR A 55 2.36 -5.21 -13.37
C THR A 55 3.77 -4.84 -12.90
N LYS A 56 4.78 -4.98 -13.75
CA LYS A 56 6.15 -4.57 -13.42
C LYS A 56 6.23 -3.06 -13.16
N THR A 57 5.55 -2.26 -13.97
CA THR A 57 5.44 -0.81 -13.72
C THR A 57 4.78 -0.55 -12.37
N SER A 58 3.67 -1.21 -12.03
CA SER A 58 3.03 -1.07 -10.72
C SER A 58 3.97 -1.43 -9.56
N SER A 59 4.72 -2.54 -9.65
CA SER A 59 5.69 -2.92 -8.61
C SER A 59 6.84 -1.90 -8.47
N ILE A 60 7.31 -1.31 -9.56
CA ILE A 60 8.35 -0.26 -9.54
C ILE A 60 7.79 1.02 -8.92
N ILE A 61 6.57 1.43 -9.28
CA ILE A 61 5.93 2.62 -8.70
C ILE A 61 5.74 2.42 -7.20
N ILE A 62 5.29 1.25 -6.73
CA ILE A 62 5.17 0.97 -5.29
C ILE A 62 6.52 1.18 -4.58
N ALA A 63 7.62 0.71 -5.15
CA ALA A 63 8.95 0.88 -4.55
C ALA A 63 9.39 2.33 -4.51
N PHE A 64 9.10 3.09 -5.57
CA PHE A 64 9.39 4.51 -5.63
C PHE A 64 8.58 5.31 -4.62
N VAL A 65 7.29 5.00 -4.49
CA VAL A 65 6.41 5.60 -3.48
C VAL A 65 6.89 5.24 -2.07
N LEU A 66 7.21 3.98 -1.79
CA LEU A 66 7.76 3.57 -0.49
C LEU A 66 9.06 4.31 -0.15
N PHE A 67 9.95 4.49 -1.14
CA PHE A 67 11.20 5.21 -0.96
C PHE A 67 10.97 6.70 -0.65
N PHE A 68 10.05 7.35 -1.35
CA PHE A 68 9.69 8.73 -1.04
C PHE A 68 8.99 8.87 0.31
N GLU A 69 8.11 7.93 0.65
CA GLU A 69 7.43 7.91 1.94
C GLU A 69 8.44 7.83 3.09
N LEU A 70 9.46 6.98 2.94
CA LEU A 70 10.56 6.88 3.89
C LEU A 70 11.28 8.23 4.08
N ILE A 71 11.54 8.96 2.99
CA ILE A 71 12.16 10.29 3.04
C ILE A 71 11.23 11.27 3.76
N LEU A 72 9.96 11.36 3.35
CA LEU A 72 9.01 12.32 3.92
C LEU A 72 8.88 12.15 5.44
N ILE A 73 8.76 10.91 5.92
CA ILE A 73 8.63 10.62 7.36
C ILE A 73 9.94 10.90 8.11
N ILE A 74 11.11 10.52 7.56
CA ILE A 74 12.41 10.79 8.22
C ILE A 74 12.66 12.29 8.37
N PHE A 75 12.34 13.09 7.34
CA PHE A 75 12.51 14.54 7.37
C PHE A 75 11.34 15.28 8.01
N ASN A 76 10.31 14.55 8.48
CA ASN A 76 9.11 15.10 9.09
C ASN A 76 8.45 16.19 8.21
N ILE A 77 8.40 15.92 6.91
CA ILE A 77 7.81 16.81 5.91
C ILE A 77 6.33 16.45 5.79
N ASP A 78 5.50 17.21 6.50
CA ASP A 78 4.05 17.07 6.41
C ASP A 78 3.48 18.22 5.58
N ILE A 79 3.31 17.96 4.28
CA ILE A 79 2.72 18.93 3.36
C ILE A 79 1.22 18.65 3.33
N ASP A 80 0.45 19.60 3.85
CA ASP A 80 -1.00 19.57 3.73
C ASP A 80 -1.39 19.94 2.29
N ILE A 81 -1.92 18.94 1.58
CA ILE A 81 -2.36 19.10 0.20
C ILE A 81 -3.69 19.84 0.14
N ALA A 82 -4.51 19.76 1.20
CA ALA A 82 -5.72 20.56 1.32
C ALA A 82 -5.39 22.04 1.43
N GLU A 83 -4.40 22.39 2.25
CA GLU A 83 -3.91 23.76 2.37
C GLU A 83 -3.29 24.25 1.05
N PHE A 84 -2.49 23.40 0.38
CA PHE A 84 -1.86 23.74 -0.90
C PHE A 84 -2.87 23.94 -2.04
N LEU A 85 -3.97 23.19 -2.06
CA LEU A 85 -5.03 23.29 -3.08
C LEU A 85 -6.16 24.25 -2.67
N GLY A 86 -6.17 24.74 -1.44
CA GLY A 86 -7.23 25.58 -0.88
C GLY A 86 -8.59 24.87 -0.78
N GLN A 87 -8.60 23.53 -0.70
CA GLN A 87 -9.81 22.70 -0.67
C GLN A 87 -9.62 21.56 0.33
N GLU A 88 -10.55 21.37 1.26
CA GLU A 88 -10.48 20.28 2.26
C GLU A 88 -10.83 18.90 1.65
N SER A 89 -11.66 18.89 0.61
CA SER A 89 -12.06 17.69 -0.10
C SER A 89 -12.10 17.96 -1.60
N ARG A 90 -11.85 16.91 -2.40
CA ARG A 90 -11.94 16.96 -3.86
C ARG A 90 -12.97 15.96 -4.35
N TYR A 91 -13.92 16.45 -5.13
CA TYR A 91 -14.93 15.62 -5.75
C TYR A 91 -14.32 14.83 -6.92
N ILE A 92 -14.24 13.50 -6.80
CA ILE A 92 -13.72 12.60 -7.83
C ILE A 92 -14.72 11.46 -8.03
N ALA A 93 -15.24 11.31 -9.26
CA ALA A 93 -16.07 10.19 -9.67
C ALA A 93 -17.31 9.91 -8.78
N GLY A 94 -17.95 10.96 -8.24
CA GLY A 94 -19.17 10.82 -7.43
C GLY A 94 -18.97 10.87 -5.92
N TYR A 95 -17.71 10.90 -5.45
CA TYR A 95 -17.36 10.88 -4.05
C TYR A 95 -16.51 12.10 -3.67
N GLU A 96 -16.77 12.69 -2.50
CA GLU A 96 -15.88 13.67 -1.88
C GLU A 96 -14.72 12.92 -1.23
N VAL A 97 -13.53 13.05 -1.80
CA VAL A 97 -12.31 12.44 -1.26
C VAL A 97 -11.60 13.50 -0.42
N PRO A 98 -11.36 13.30 0.88
CA PRO A 98 -10.59 14.24 1.68
C PRO A 98 -9.18 14.38 1.09
N LEU A 99 -8.70 15.61 0.99
CA LEU A 99 -7.32 15.87 0.62
C LEU A 99 -6.46 15.67 1.87
N GLY A 100 -6.03 14.43 2.11
CA GLY A 100 -5.13 14.11 3.21
C GLY A 100 -3.74 14.71 3.02
N THR A 101 -2.93 14.65 4.09
CA THR A 101 -1.52 15.01 4.05
C THR A 101 -0.74 14.16 3.05
N LEU A 102 0.33 14.71 2.49
CA LEU A 102 1.16 14.03 1.48
C LEU A 102 1.65 12.65 1.95
N THR A 103 1.90 12.50 3.25
CA THR A 103 2.29 11.25 3.91
C THR A 103 1.18 10.19 3.88
N VAL A 104 -0.09 10.55 3.82
CA VAL A 104 -1.20 9.58 3.69
C VAL A 104 -1.41 9.16 2.24
N ILE A 105 -1.09 10.02 1.27
CA ILE A 105 -1.26 9.72 -0.16
C ILE A 105 -0.34 8.57 -0.60
N GLY A 106 0.92 8.54 -0.17
CA GLY A 106 1.86 7.50 -0.56
C GLY A 106 1.35 6.08 -0.24
N PRO A 107 1.03 5.78 1.03
CA PRO A 107 0.44 4.51 1.45
C PRO A 107 -0.90 4.20 0.75
N THR A 108 -1.72 5.22 0.48
CA THR A 108 -2.98 5.06 -0.26
C THR A 108 -2.73 4.61 -1.70
N VAL A 109 -1.79 5.24 -2.40
CA VAL A 109 -1.38 4.86 -3.76
C VAL A 109 -0.80 3.44 -3.75
N MET A 110 0.01 3.08 -2.75
CA MET A 110 0.52 1.73 -2.59
C MET A 110 -0.60 0.70 -2.42
N ALA A 111 -1.60 0.99 -1.59
CA ALA A 111 -2.77 0.12 -1.41
C ALA A 111 -3.51 -0.08 -2.74
N ILE A 112 -3.80 0.98 -3.50
CA ILE A 112 -4.47 0.89 -4.81
C ILE A 112 -3.64 0.08 -5.80
N LEU A 113 -2.34 0.35 -5.91
CA LEU A 113 -1.45 -0.37 -6.82
C LEU A 113 -1.31 -1.85 -6.45
N SER A 114 -1.34 -2.17 -5.16
CA SER A 114 -1.33 -3.56 -4.68
C SER A 114 -2.61 -4.31 -5.07
N VAL A 115 -3.78 -3.66 -5.04
CA VAL A 115 -5.03 -4.23 -5.57
C VAL A 115 -4.93 -4.47 -7.08
N ILE A 116 -4.38 -3.50 -7.82
CA ILE A 116 -4.16 -3.64 -9.28
C ILE A 116 -3.23 -4.83 -9.57
N LEU A 117 -2.14 -4.98 -8.80
CA LEU A 117 -1.23 -6.12 -8.91
C LEU A 117 -1.96 -7.43 -8.65
N PHE A 118 -2.75 -7.50 -7.57
CA PHE A 118 -3.51 -8.68 -7.18
C PHE A 118 -4.49 -9.14 -8.28
N ILE A 119 -5.22 -8.19 -8.87
CA ILE A 119 -6.23 -8.46 -9.90
C ILE A 119 -5.57 -8.83 -11.23
N ARG A 120 -4.54 -8.08 -11.66
CA ARG A 120 -3.95 -8.24 -13.00
C ARG A 120 -2.94 -9.36 -13.11
N THR A 121 -2.31 -9.79 -12.01
CA THR A 121 -1.29 -10.86 -12.07
C THR A 121 -1.92 -12.26 -12.05
N ARG A 122 -1.33 -13.19 -12.82
CA ARG A 122 -1.62 -14.63 -12.71
C ARG A 122 -0.68 -15.35 -11.75
N GLY A 123 0.40 -14.70 -11.31
CA GLY A 123 1.40 -15.30 -10.42
C GLY A 123 0.89 -15.44 -8.99
N ARG A 124 0.70 -16.68 -8.51
CA ARG A 124 0.23 -16.97 -7.14
C ARG A 124 1.02 -16.23 -6.07
N TYR A 125 2.34 -16.24 -6.17
CA TYR A 125 3.18 -15.60 -5.18
C TYR A 125 3.09 -14.06 -5.28
N THR A 126 2.81 -13.48 -6.45
CA THR A 126 2.75 -12.00 -6.64
C THR A 126 1.46 -11.51 -6.00
N LYS A 127 0.38 -12.28 -6.15
CA LYS A 127 -0.84 -12.09 -5.36
C LYS A 127 -0.54 -12.13 -3.86
N TRP A 128 0.26 -13.08 -3.40
CA TRP A 128 0.65 -13.15 -1.99
C TRP A 128 1.34 -11.86 -1.54
N LEU A 129 2.41 -11.41 -2.20
CA LEU A 129 3.10 -10.18 -1.77
C LEU A 129 2.23 -8.94 -1.89
N SER A 130 1.37 -8.86 -2.91
CA SER A 130 0.44 -7.75 -3.03
C SER A 130 -0.52 -7.67 -1.84
N VAL A 131 -0.91 -8.81 -1.24
CA VAL A 131 -1.71 -8.82 0.00
C VAL A 131 -0.90 -8.28 1.18
N ILE A 132 0.38 -8.66 1.30
CA ILE A 132 1.25 -8.13 2.36
C ILE A 132 1.37 -6.60 2.22
N ILE A 133 1.66 -6.11 1.02
CA ILE A 133 1.77 -4.68 0.72
C ILE A 133 0.46 -3.97 1.05
N PHE A 134 -0.67 -4.51 0.60
CA PHE A 134 -2.00 -3.95 0.88
C PHE A 134 -2.25 -3.78 2.38
N VAL A 135 -2.08 -4.85 3.15
CA VAL A 135 -2.33 -4.84 4.60
C VAL A 135 -1.39 -3.89 5.32
N THR A 136 -0.09 -3.92 5.01
CA THR A 136 0.87 -3.01 5.65
C THR A 136 0.60 -1.56 5.27
N SER A 137 0.19 -1.26 4.03
CA SER A 137 -0.23 0.10 3.64
C SER A 137 -1.41 0.59 4.47
N PHE A 138 -2.42 -0.23 4.73
CA PHE A 138 -3.54 0.15 5.60
C PHE A 138 -3.11 0.40 7.05
N VAL A 139 -2.16 -0.38 7.57
CA VAL A 139 -1.56 -0.13 8.89
C VAL A 139 -0.85 1.22 8.93
N ILE A 140 -0.05 1.54 7.91
CA ILE A 140 0.65 2.83 7.83
C ILE A 140 -0.36 3.99 7.77
N ILE A 141 -1.43 3.87 6.96
CA ILE A 141 -2.50 4.89 6.90
C ILE A 141 -3.14 5.09 8.27
N TYR A 142 -3.47 4.00 8.97
CA TYR A 142 -4.06 4.06 10.30
C TYR A 142 -3.17 4.78 11.30
N GLU A 143 -1.86 4.53 11.28
CA GLU A 143 -0.90 5.18 12.19
C GLU A 143 -0.67 6.65 11.87
N LEU A 144 -0.70 7.03 10.58
CA LEU A 144 -0.54 8.42 10.16
C LEU A 144 -1.81 9.24 10.44
N ASN A 145 -2.97 8.73 10.05
CA ASN A 145 -4.25 9.40 10.25
C ASN A 145 -5.41 8.39 10.36
N PRO A 146 -5.89 8.11 11.59
CA PRO A 146 -7.00 7.20 11.82
C PRO A 146 -8.32 7.60 11.13
N GLU A 147 -8.57 8.89 10.89
CA GLU A 147 -9.78 9.35 10.21
C GLU A 147 -9.72 9.04 8.71
N SER A 148 -8.59 9.34 8.06
CA SER A 148 -8.35 8.97 6.66
C SER A 148 -8.48 7.45 6.44
N PHE A 149 -8.02 6.64 7.39
CA PHE A 149 -8.22 5.19 7.35
C PHE A 149 -9.70 4.81 7.32
N LYS A 150 -10.52 5.37 8.22
CA LYS A 150 -11.95 5.04 8.29
C LYS A 150 -12.67 5.40 7.00
N GLU A 151 -12.37 6.57 6.44
CA GLU A 151 -12.99 7.03 5.20
C GLU A 151 -12.61 6.14 4.02
N LEU A 152 -11.31 5.89 3.81
CA LEU A 152 -10.82 5.02 2.73
C LEU A 152 -11.37 3.59 2.87
N PHE A 153 -11.44 3.08 4.09
CA PHE A 153 -12.00 1.76 4.37
C PHE A 153 -13.51 1.71 4.06
N LYS A 154 -14.26 2.73 4.45
CA LYS A 154 -15.69 2.86 4.16
C LYS A 154 -15.93 2.91 2.64
N TYR A 155 -15.18 3.73 1.91
CA TYR A 155 -15.28 3.80 0.44
C TYR A 155 -14.95 2.47 -0.22
N GLY A 156 -13.89 1.78 0.24
CA GLY A 156 -13.54 0.46 -0.26
C GLY A 156 -14.63 -0.60 -0.03
N ILE A 157 -15.29 -0.58 1.13
CA ILE A 157 -16.42 -1.49 1.42
C ILE A 157 -17.64 -1.14 0.56
N GLN A 158 -17.99 0.13 0.43
CA GLN A 158 -19.13 0.57 -0.37
C GLN A 158 -18.98 0.14 -1.82
N GLU A 159 -17.81 0.40 -2.42
CA GLU A 159 -17.53 -0.03 -3.81
C GLU A 159 -17.62 -1.55 -3.96
N LEU A 160 -17.14 -2.32 -2.98
CA LEU A 160 -17.28 -3.79 -3.01
C LEU A 160 -18.75 -4.22 -2.94
N LEU A 161 -19.53 -3.64 -2.01
CA LEU A 161 -20.95 -3.95 -1.85
C LEU A 161 -21.75 -3.60 -3.10
N ASP A 162 -21.52 -2.42 -3.69
CA ASP A 162 -22.19 -2.00 -4.92
C ASP A 162 -21.89 -2.97 -6.06
N ARG A 163 -20.63 -3.40 -6.20
CA ARG A 163 -20.25 -4.41 -7.21
C ARG A 163 -20.95 -5.76 -7.03
N PHE A 164 -21.20 -6.17 -5.79
CA PHE A 164 -21.93 -7.40 -5.49
C PHE A 164 -23.44 -7.24 -5.62
N ALA A 165 -23.99 -6.05 -5.37
CA ALA A 165 -25.42 -5.77 -5.52
C ALA A 165 -25.87 -5.73 -6.98
N TYR A 166 -24.96 -5.50 -7.93
CA TYR A 166 -25.20 -5.51 -9.37
C TYR A 166 -24.93 -6.88 -10.05
N ILE A 167 -24.61 -7.93 -9.29
CA ILE A 167 -24.44 -9.33 -9.77
C ILE A 167 -25.65 -10.16 -9.34
#